data_AF-A0A1J8Q632-F1
#
_entry.id   AF-A0A1J8Q632-F1
#
_cell.length_a   1.000
_cell.length_b   1.000
_cell.length_c   1.000
_cell.angle_alpha   90.00
_cell.angle_beta   90.00
_cell.angle_gamma   90.00
#
_symmetry.space_group_name_H-M   'P 1'
#
loop_
_entity.id
_entity.type
_entity.pdbx_description
1 polymer ?
#
loop_
_entity_poly.entity_id
_entity_poly.type
_entity_poly.pdbx_seq_one_letter_code
_entity_poly.pdbx_strand_id
1 'polypeptide(L)'
;MPSWTLPGRKDAPNMRYKAILETSFAFSYTFNPRNLEYHWYPLWNQTLSDMVSDVPNVIVAPQYPIWFVPQDDEDGDEDERDKDDDMEYEDDGSGGDPEEIHIMSGESLSKESTVLEADNMGEDVAEVSFALTVPEKDARGVIVDFSVINLSGVPLKQPGGKMRYGGWRITAANIGLLVEVKSFVSRSLTSAELEKAIRARITAACDDLIRQAAYLFLQDPNKDSVLAIAAVGQWWCNTKINRGDVNHIMQLLAAKDPLFQINFGPAVVPLKWTKVLRLGVAPSNDRLRTIYNSLKSIGVLETPVDV
;
A
#
# COMPACT_ATOMS: atom_id res chain seq x y z
N MET A 1 -28.43 0.41 21.97
CA MET A 1 -28.26 1.15 20.70
C MET A 1 -27.89 0.16 19.62
N PRO A 2 -28.39 0.28 18.38
CA PRO A 2 -27.94 -0.59 17.29
C PRO A 2 -26.44 -0.40 17.05
N SER A 3 -25.71 -1.51 16.89
CA SER A 3 -24.29 -1.50 16.55
C SER A 3 -24.09 -0.73 15.25
N TRP A 4 -23.02 0.06 15.15
CA TRP A 4 -22.65 0.66 13.87
C TRP A 4 -22.42 -0.44 12.83
N THR A 5 -22.79 -0.13 11.59
CA THR A 5 -22.59 -0.99 10.41
C THR A 5 -21.70 -0.23 9.45
N LEU A 6 -20.71 -0.93 8.88
CA LEU A 6 -19.80 -0.38 7.87
C LEU A 6 -20.60 0.22 6.70
N PRO A 7 -20.21 1.38 6.14
CA PRO A 7 -20.92 2.04 5.06
C PRO A 7 -21.29 1.11 3.90
N GLY A 8 -20.33 0.33 3.39
CA GLY A 8 -20.53 -0.62 2.28
C GLY A 8 -21.46 -1.79 2.59
N ARG A 9 -21.89 -1.95 3.86
CA ARG A 9 -22.78 -3.02 4.33
C ARG A 9 -24.15 -2.52 4.78
N LYS A 10 -24.40 -1.20 4.73
CA LYS A 10 -25.66 -0.60 5.21
C LYS A 10 -26.84 -1.05 4.34
N ASP A 11 -26.68 -0.94 3.02
CA ASP A 11 -27.72 -1.21 2.02
C ASP A 11 -27.34 -2.35 1.04
N ALA A 12 -26.30 -3.11 1.36
CA ALA A 12 -25.81 -4.24 0.56
C ALA A 12 -25.79 -5.54 1.38
N PRO A 13 -26.92 -6.26 1.50
CA PRO A 13 -27.01 -7.47 2.33
C PRO A 13 -26.02 -8.56 1.89
N ASN A 14 -25.75 -8.67 0.58
CA ASN A 14 -24.79 -9.62 0.03
C ASN A 14 -23.35 -9.39 0.54
N MET A 15 -22.97 -8.15 0.88
CA MET A 15 -21.63 -7.85 1.42
C MET A 15 -21.44 -8.44 2.82
N ARG A 16 -22.50 -8.49 3.63
CA ARG A 16 -22.45 -9.16 4.95
C ARG A 16 -22.27 -10.67 4.78
N TYR A 17 -22.94 -11.26 3.80
CA TYR A 17 -22.80 -12.67 3.49
C TYR A 17 -21.40 -13.01 2.95
N LYS A 18 -20.83 -12.18 2.09
CA LYS A 18 -19.46 -12.36 1.61
C LYS A 18 -18.43 -12.37 2.74
N ALA A 19 -18.53 -11.46 3.72
CA ALA A 19 -17.62 -11.45 4.87
C ALA A 19 -17.67 -12.77 5.69
N ILE A 20 -18.85 -13.39 5.78
CA ILE A 20 -19.00 -14.73 6.39
C ILE A 20 -18.30 -15.78 5.53
N LEU A 21 -18.55 -15.78 4.22
CA LEU A 21 -17.90 -16.72 3.28
C LEU A 21 -16.38 -16.59 3.27
N GLU A 22 -15.84 -15.38 3.27
CA GLU A 22 -14.40 -15.10 3.30
C GLU A 22 -13.78 -15.63 4.59
N THR A 23 -14.45 -15.44 5.73
CA THR A 23 -14.03 -16.01 7.01
C THR A 23 -14.05 -17.53 6.97
N SER A 24 -15.12 -18.14 6.45
CA SER A 24 -15.23 -19.60 6.30
C SER A 24 -14.18 -20.18 5.35
N PHE A 25 -13.88 -19.48 4.26
CA PHE A 25 -12.83 -19.83 3.30
C PHE A 25 -11.46 -19.84 3.99
N ALA A 26 -11.14 -18.80 4.76
CA ALA A 26 -9.89 -18.71 5.50
C ALA A 26 -9.70 -19.85 6.53
N PHE A 27 -10.80 -20.30 7.15
CA PHE A 27 -10.78 -21.41 8.10
C PHE A 27 -10.84 -22.81 7.46
N SER A 28 -11.15 -22.91 6.17
CA SER A 28 -11.37 -24.20 5.50
C SER A 28 -10.13 -25.09 5.60
N TYR A 29 -10.28 -26.31 6.13
CA TYR A 29 -9.22 -27.31 6.11
C TYR A 29 -8.95 -27.84 4.71
N THR A 30 -9.95 -27.82 3.83
CA THR A 30 -9.83 -28.28 2.44
C THR A 30 -9.03 -27.28 1.60
N PHE A 31 -9.37 -25.99 1.70
CA PHE A 31 -8.78 -24.95 0.84
C PHE A 31 -7.62 -24.20 1.50
N ASN A 32 -7.56 -24.16 2.83
CA ASN A 32 -6.44 -23.59 3.58
C ASN A 32 -5.87 -24.62 4.57
N PRO A 33 -5.33 -25.78 4.14
CA PRO A 33 -4.88 -26.83 5.07
C PRO A 33 -3.73 -26.37 5.99
N ARG A 34 -2.88 -25.46 5.50
CA ARG A 34 -1.69 -24.95 6.21
C ARG A 34 -1.94 -23.68 7.01
N ASN A 35 -3.17 -23.16 7.00
CA ASN A 35 -3.53 -21.92 7.68
C ASN A 35 -2.69 -20.72 7.24
N LEU A 36 -2.49 -20.59 5.93
CA LEU A 36 -1.69 -19.56 5.30
C LEU A 36 -2.36 -18.19 5.42
N GLU A 37 -1.51 -17.18 5.46
CA GLU A 37 -1.85 -15.78 5.71
C GLU A 37 -2.74 -15.18 4.62
N TYR A 38 -2.37 -15.36 3.35
CA TYR A 38 -3.07 -14.75 2.21
C TYR A 38 -4.55 -15.13 2.12
N HIS A 39 -5.00 -16.24 2.71
CA HIS A 39 -6.42 -16.60 2.75
C HIS A 39 -7.26 -15.66 3.63
N TRP A 40 -6.60 -14.88 4.49
CA TRP A 40 -7.23 -13.85 5.32
C TRP A 40 -7.34 -12.50 4.62
N TYR A 41 -6.61 -12.29 3.52
CA TYR A 41 -6.62 -11.02 2.78
C TYR A 41 -7.99 -10.67 2.20
N PRO A 42 -8.80 -11.59 1.63
CA PRO A 42 -10.14 -11.24 1.15
C PRO A 42 -11.01 -10.59 2.24
N LEU A 43 -11.05 -11.19 3.44
CA LEU A 43 -11.80 -10.66 4.58
C LEU A 43 -11.37 -9.24 4.97
N TRP A 44 -10.05 -9.01 5.02
CA TRP A 44 -9.50 -7.70 5.39
C TRP A 44 -9.70 -6.67 4.30
N ASN A 45 -9.41 -7.02 3.04
CA ASN A 45 -9.63 -6.16 1.89
C ASN A 45 -11.09 -5.72 1.79
N GLN A 46 -12.03 -6.65 1.92
CA GLN A 46 -13.45 -6.32 1.89
C GLN A 46 -13.85 -5.47 3.10
N THR A 47 -13.36 -5.79 4.30
CA THR A 47 -13.69 -5.02 5.51
C THR A 47 -13.18 -3.59 5.44
N LEU A 48 -11.97 -3.37 4.94
CA LEU A 48 -11.40 -2.04 4.73
C LEU A 48 -12.14 -1.28 3.64
N SER A 49 -12.44 -1.94 2.51
CA SER A 49 -13.21 -1.33 1.41
C SER A 49 -14.61 -0.94 1.86
N ASP A 50 -15.32 -1.84 2.57
CA ASP A 50 -16.63 -1.58 3.14
C ASP A 50 -16.61 -0.43 4.16
N MET A 51 -15.48 -0.23 4.86
CA MET A 51 -15.32 0.83 5.85
C MET A 51 -15.28 2.21 5.22
N VAL A 52 -14.63 2.36 4.06
CA VAL A 52 -14.40 3.66 3.42
C VAL A 52 -15.22 3.87 2.14
N SER A 53 -16.15 2.97 1.83
CA SER A 53 -16.88 2.96 0.56
C SER A 53 -17.67 4.23 0.24
N ASP A 54 -18.00 5.03 1.25
CA ASP A 54 -18.74 6.30 1.11
C ASP A 54 -17.82 7.54 1.20
N VAL A 55 -16.50 7.35 1.15
CA VAL A 55 -15.50 8.42 1.18
C VAL A 55 -14.77 8.46 -0.18
N PRO A 56 -15.15 9.37 -1.09
CA PRO A 56 -14.73 9.33 -2.50
C PRO A 56 -13.22 9.35 -2.73
N ASN A 57 -12.48 9.99 -1.84
CA ASN A 57 -11.05 10.25 -1.97
C ASN A 57 -10.18 9.31 -1.15
N VAL A 58 -10.76 8.24 -0.62
CA VAL A 58 -10.04 7.27 0.21
C VAL A 58 -10.10 5.91 -0.46
N ILE A 59 -8.92 5.36 -0.76
CA ILE A 59 -8.78 4.06 -1.42
C ILE A 59 -8.04 3.07 -0.53
N VAL A 60 -8.29 1.78 -0.75
CA VAL A 60 -7.56 0.67 -0.12
C VAL A 60 -6.55 0.14 -1.13
N ALA A 61 -5.28 0.12 -0.76
CA ALA A 61 -4.17 -0.39 -1.56
C ALA A 61 -3.57 -1.64 -0.90
N PRO A 62 -3.81 -2.84 -1.44
CA PRO A 62 -3.14 -4.05 -0.96
C PRO A 62 -1.66 -4.05 -1.36
N GLN A 63 -0.79 -4.63 -0.53
CA GLN A 63 0.64 -4.80 -0.78
C GLN A 63 1.34 -3.48 -1.18
N TYR A 64 1.06 -2.41 -0.42
CA TYR A 64 1.53 -1.08 -0.77
C TYR A 64 2.98 -0.85 -0.30
N PRO A 65 3.90 -0.43 -1.19
CA PRO A 65 5.26 -0.06 -0.81
C PRO A 65 5.26 1.32 -0.13
N ILE A 66 5.73 1.37 1.12
CA ILE A 66 5.79 2.60 1.92
C ILE A 66 7.15 3.29 1.90
N TRP A 67 8.15 2.64 1.31
CA TRP A 67 9.50 3.17 1.12
C TRP A 67 9.95 2.83 -0.29
N PHE A 68 10.48 3.81 -0.99
CA PHE A 68 11.09 3.65 -2.32
C PHE A 68 12.34 4.50 -2.36
N VAL A 69 13.43 3.92 -2.83
CA VAL A 69 14.66 4.65 -3.14
C VAL A 69 14.57 4.97 -4.64
N PRO A 70 14.41 6.24 -5.03
CA PRO A 70 14.64 6.62 -6.43
C PRO A 70 16.06 6.19 -6.78
N GLN A 71 16.25 5.50 -7.91
CA GLN A 71 17.59 5.44 -8.46
C GLN A 71 17.91 6.88 -8.87
N ASP A 72 18.93 7.48 -8.25
CA ASP A 72 19.69 8.47 -8.98
C ASP A 72 20.26 7.68 -10.16
N ASP A 73 19.86 8.03 -11.39
CA ASP A 73 20.59 7.57 -12.56
C ASP A 73 22.04 7.99 -12.28
N GLU A 74 22.89 7.05 -11.86
CA GLU A 74 24.32 7.29 -11.75
C GLU A 74 24.70 7.82 -13.12
N ASP A 75 24.99 9.12 -13.18
CA ASP A 75 25.49 9.82 -14.37
C ASP A 75 26.49 8.87 -15.01
N GLY A 76 26.05 8.22 -16.10
CA GLY A 76 26.92 7.35 -16.85
C GLY A 76 28.11 8.21 -17.20
N ASP A 77 29.31 7.78 -16.82
CA ASP A 77 30.56 8.41 -17.21
C ASP A 77 30.52 8.63 -18.74
N GLU A 78 30.08 9.81 -19.17
CA GLU A 78 30.11 10.23 -20.55
C GLU A 78 31.58 10.52 -20.85
N ASP A 79 32.26 9.46 -21.30
CA ASP A 79 33.56 9.53 -21.94
C ASP A 79 33.57 10.72 -22.91
N GLU A 80 34.47 11.65 -22.63
CA GLU A 80 34.81 12.82 -23.44
C GLU A 80 34.80 12.51 -24.94
N ARG A 81 33.73 12.90 -25.66
CA ARG A 81 33.79 13.07 -27.11
C ARG A 81 33.07 14.34 -27.56
N ASP A 82 33.94 15.31 -27.83
CA ASP A 82 33.86 16.37 -28.82
C ASP A 82 32.72 17.39 -28.73
N LYS A 83 33.15 18.57 -28.30
CA LYS A 83 32.55 19.88 -28.52
C LYS A 83 32.17 20.07 -30.00
N ASP A 84 30.93 20.47 -30.24
CA ASP A 84 30.54 21.69 -30.96
C ASP A 84 29.09 21.52 -31.44
N ASP A 85 28.15 22.23 -30.80
CA ASP A 85 27.27 23.19 -31.47
C ASP A 85 26.23 23.75 -30.49
N ASP A 86 26.27 25.07 -30.36
CA ASP A 86 25.36 25.91 -29.60
C ASP A 86 23.90 25.72 -30.07
N MET A 87 22.98 25.42 -29.15
CA MET A 87 21.64 26.03 -29.13
C MET A 87 21.06 26.06 -27.72
N GLU A 88 20.96 27.27 -27.16
CA GLU A 88 20.13 27.58 -25.99
C GLU A 88 18.67 27.19 -26.30
N TYR A 89 18.15 26.18 -25.59
CA TYR A 89 16.72 25.95 -25.49
C TYR A 89 16.25 26.41 -24.12
N GLU A 90 15.42 27.46 -24.12
CA GLU A 90 14.67 27.89 -22.96
C GLU A 90 13.78 26.74 -22.46
N ASP A 91 13.88 26.46 -21.16
CA ASP A 91 13.04 25.53 -20.41
C ASP A 91 11.58 26.02 -20.42
N ASP A 92 10.73 25.39 -21.23
CA ASP A 92 9.29 25.64 -21.30
C ASP A 92 8.45 24.60 -20.56
N GLY A 93 8.94 24.01 -19.45
CA GLY A 93 8.09 23.36 -18.46
C GLY A 93 7.21 22.19 -18.96
N SER A 94 7.56 21.60 -20.10
CA SER A 94 6.87 20.46 -20.70
C SER A 94 7.58 19.15 -20.35
N GLY A 95 7.52 18.76 -19.07
CA GLY A 95 7.84 17.39 -18.65
C GLY A 95 6.76 16.42 -19.14
N GLY A 96 6.90 15.94 -20.38
CA GLY A 96 6.02 14.97 -21.01
C GLY A 96 6.38 13.54 -20.59
N ASP A 97 5.47 12.89 -19.86
CA ASP A 97 5.52 11.46 -19.54
C ASP A 97 5.25 10.62 -20.83
N PRO A 98 5.87 9.44 -21.00
CA PRO A 98 6.00 8.78 -22.30
C PRO A 98 4.69 8.22 -22.85
N GLU A 99 4.57 8.22 -24.18
CA GLU A 99 3.40 7.74 -24.92
C GLU A 99 3.17 6.22 -24.72
N GLU A 100 1.90 5.83 -24.55
CA GLU A 100 1.48 4.43 -24.41
C GLU A 100 1.80 3.60 -25.68
N ILE A 101 2.51 2.49 -25.49
CA ILE A 101 2.78 1.49 -26.53
C ILE A 101 1.45 0.81 -26.91
N HIS A 102 1.09 0.91 -28.19
CA HIS A 102 -0.13 0.33 -28.74
C HIS A 102 0.03 -1.21 -28.87
N ILE A 103 -0.48 -1.98 -27.91
CA ILE A 103 -0.55 -3.44 -28.04
C ILE A 103 -1.69 -3.78 -29.01
N MET A 104 -1.35 -4.02 -30.28
CA MET A 104 -2.30 -4.53 -31.26
C MET A 104 -2.69 -5.98 -30.93
N SER A 105 -3.98 -6.17 -30.71
CA SER A 105 -4.67 -7.46 -30.76
C SER A 105 -4.67 -8.02 -32.18
N GLY A 106 -4.31 -9.30 -32.35
CA GLY A 106 -4.44 -10.02 -33.62
C GLY A 106 -4.44 -11.53 -33.43
N GLU A 107 -5.59 -12.15 -33.67
CA GLU A 107 -5.81 -13.60 -33.67
C GLU A 107 -5.12 -14.32 -34.85
N SER A 108 -4.70 -15.56 -34.58
CA SER A 108 -4.56 -16.76 -35.45
C SER A 108 -4.39 -16.63 -36.98
N LEU A 109 -3.35 -17.26 -37.54
CA LEU A 109 -3.44 -18.45 -38.43
C LEU A 109 -2.07 -18.96 -38.92
N SER A 110 -2.06 -20.25 -39.23
CA SER A 110 -0.95 -21.14 -39.61
C SER A 110 -0.41 -20.99 -41.04
N LYS A 111 0.92 -21.18 -41.25
CA LYS A 111 1.59 -22.21 -42.11
C LYS A 111 2.97 -21.78 -42.65
N GLU A 112 3.94 -22.68 -42.42
CA GLU A 112 5.09 -23.12 -43.22
C GLU A 112 5.80 -22.23 -44.28
N SER A 113 7.13 -22.16 -44.09
CA SER A 113 8.24 -22.50 -45.02
C SER A 113 9.11 -21.41 -45.69
N THR A 114 10.42 -21.67 -45.52
CA THR A 114 11.61 -21.43 -46.41
C THR A 114 12.38 -20.09 -46.45
N VAL A 115 13.54 -20.13 -45.80
CA VAL A 115 14.93 -19.67 -46.13
C VAL A 115 15.17 -18.68 -47.32
N LEU A 116 15.75 -17.49 -47.07
CA LEU A 116 17.16 -17.08 -47.36
C LEU A 116 17.41 -15.55 -47.22
N GLU A 117 18.53 -15.25 -46.54
CA GLU A 117 19.52 -14.17 -46.71
C GLU A 117 19.22 -12.67 -46.40
N ALA A 118 19.98 -12.20 -45.40
CA ALA A 118 20.79 -10.97 -45.30
C ALA A 118 20.20 -9.61 -45.74
N ASP A 119 20.04 -8.70 -44.77
CA ASP A 119 21.02 -7.61 -44.61
C ASP A 119 20.89 -6.95 -43.23
N ASN A 120 22.04 -6.84 -42.59
CA ASN A 120 22.29 -6.30 -41.26
C ASN A 120 22.46 -4.78 -41.38
N MET A 121 21.40 -4.02 -41.07
CA MET A 121 21.44 -2.56 -40.94
C MET A 121 20.92 -2.21 -39.55
N GLY A 122 21.75 -1.50 -38.80
CA GLY A 122 21.59 -1.20 -37.38
C GLY A 122 20.24 -0.55 -37.06
N GLU A 123 19.48 -1.23 -36.20
CA GLU A 123 18.51 -0.58 -35.34
C GLU A 123 19.28 -0.15 -34.09
N ASP A 124 19.49 1.16 -33.97
CA ASP A 124 19.72 1.81 -32.69
C ASP A 124 18.52 1.51 -31.81
N VAL A 125 18.67 0.48 -30.97
CA VAL A 125 17.73 0.18 -29.91
C VAL A 125 17.83 1.36 -28.95
N ALA A 126 16.87 2.28 -29.04
CA ALA A 126 16.65 3.27 -28.00
C ALA A 126 16.52 2.49 -26.69
N GLU A 127 17.56 2.57 -25.86
CA GLU A 127 17.54 2.07 -24.49
C GLU A 127 16.47 2.85 -23.77
N VAL A 128 15.29 2.25 -23.66
CA VAL A 128 14.21 2.73 -22.82
C VAL A 128 14.75 2.61 -21.40
N SER A 129 15.20 3.73 -20.84
CA SER A 129 15.54 3.83 -19.43
C SER A 129 14.24 3.72 -18.64
N PHE A 130 13.80 2.49 -18.41
CA PHE A 130 12.87 2.19 -17.35
C PHE A 130 13.63 2.49 -16.07
N ALA A 131 13.27 3.57 -15.36
CA ALA A 131 13.70 3.79 -13.99
C ALA A 131 13.50 2.47 -13.23
N LEU A 132 14.60 1.76 -13.01
CA LEU A 132 14.60 0.36 -12.63
C LEU A 132 14.47 0.38 -11.11
N THR A 133 13.25 0.58 -10.61
CA THR A 133 13.00 0.57 -9.16
C THR A 133 13.25 -0.85 -8.65
N VAL A 134 14.49 -1.14 -8.27
CA VAL A 134 14.86 -2.44 -7.69
C VAL A 134 14.35 -2.44 -6.26
N PRO A 135 13.43 -3.35 -5.89
CA PRO A 135 13.06 -3.53 -4.50
C PRO A 135 14.30 -3.87 -3.69
N GLU A 136 14.51 -3.20 -2.57
CA GLU A 136 15.61 -3.49 -1.66
C GLU A 136 15.63 -4.99 -1.33
N LYS A 137 16.81 -5.61 -1.31
CA LYS A 137 17.00 -7.07 -1.12
C LYS A 137 16.42 -7.62 0.20
N ASP A 138 15.93 -6.76 1.08
CA ASP A 138 15.16 -7.14 2.28
C ASP A 138 13.80 -6.43 2.30
N ALA A 139 12.88 -6.84 1.40
CA ALA A 139 11.51 -6.30 1.31
C ALA A 139 10.66 -6.46 2.60
N ARG A 140 11.18 -7.11 3.64
CA ARG A 140 10.52 -7.29 4.94
C ARG A 140 10.54 -5.99 5.73
N GLY A 141 9.48 -5.20 5.57
CA GLY A 141 9.25 -3.95 6.30
C GLY A 141 8.97 -2.75 5.39
N VAL A 142 9.18 -2.90 4.09
CA VAL A 142 8.93 -1.88 3.06
C VAL A 142 7.55 -2.02 2.44
N ILE A 143 6.97 -3.21 2.46
CA ILE A 143 5.62 -3.49 1.95
C ILE A 143 4.70 -3.78 3.13
N VAL A 144 3.54 -3.12 3.16
CA VAL A 144 2.48 -3.39 4.13
C VAL A 144 1.37 -4.21 3.46
N ASP A 145 0.68 -5.07 4.22
CA ASP A 145 -0.41 -5.87 3.65
C ASP A 145 -1.52 -5.00 3.05
N PHE A 146 -1.90 -3.93 3.75
CA PHE A 146 -2.78 -2.90 3.21
C PHE A 146 -2.43 -1.50 3.70
N SER A 147 -2.55 -0.53 2.80
CA SER A 147 -2.60 0.90 3.12
C SER A 147 -3.97 1.45 2.78
N VAL A 148 -4.48 2.37 3.61
CA VAL A 148 -5.62 3.22 3.22
C VAL A 148 -5.09 4.62 2.95
N ILE A 149 -5.27 5.05 1.72
CA ILE A 149 -4.62 6.25 1.16
C ILE A 149 -5.70 7.29 0.90
N ASN A 150 -5.48 8.50 1.41
CA ASN A 150 -6.28 9.67 1.11
C ASN A 150 -5.63 10.42 -0.05
N LEU A 151 -6.38 10.63 -1.12
CA LEU A 151 -5.91 11.26 -2.34
C LEU A 151 -6.45 12.69 -2.43
N SER A 152 -5.62 13.59 -2.95
CA SER A 152 -6.00 14.92 -3.40
C SER A 152 -5.69 15.04 -4.89
N GLY A 153 -6.48 15.81 -5.62
CA GLY A 153 -6.42 15.81 -7.06
C GLY A 153 -7.38 16.81 -7.67
N VAL A 154 -7.11 17.17 -8.91
CA VAL A 154 -7.93 18.09 -9.69
C VAL A 154 -8.50 17.35 -10.91
N PRO A 155 -9.78 17.57 -11.26
CA PRO A 155 -10.35 16.99 -12.46
C PRO A 155 -9.66 17.58 -13.69
N LEU A 156 -9.29 16.71 -14.64
CA LEU A 156 -8.72 17.12 -15.91
C LEU A 156 -9.85 17.57 -16.85
N LYS A 157 -10.06 18.89 -16.94
CA LYS A 157 -10.97 19.46 -17.93
C LYS A 157 -10.29 19.48 -19.30
N GLN A 158 -10.50 18.44 -20.10
CA GLN A 158 -10.12 18.47 -21.52
C GLN A 158 -11.38 18.46 -22.39
N PRO A 159 -11.82 19.62 -22.90
CA PRO A 159 -12.89 19.68 -23.88
C PRO A 159 -12.46 18.93 -25.16
N GLY A 160 -13.13 17.83 -25.49
CA GLY A 160 -12.90 17.08 -26.74
C GLY A 160 -11.66 16.17 -26.78
N GLY A 161 -10.88 16.08 -25.69
CA GLY A 161 -9.74 15.18 -25.58
C GLY A 161 -10.12 13.80 -25.03
N LYS A 162 -9.35 12.76 -25.39
CA LYS A 162 -9.46 11.45 -24.71
C LYS A 162 -9.11 11.65 -23.23
N MET A 163 -10.00 11.29 -22.32
CA MET A 163 -9.72 11.30 -20.88
C MET A 163 -8.53 10.39 -20.58
N ARG A 164 -7.34 10.96 -20.37
CA ARG A 164 -6.19 10.22 -19.85
C ARG A 164 -6.35 10.01 -18.34
N TYR A 165 -5.83 8.90 -17.81
CA TYR A 165 -5.70 8.65 -16.36
C TYR A 165 -7.01 8.70 -15.56
N GLY A 166 -8.13 8.26 -16.15
CA GLY A 166 -9.42 8.24 -15.46
C GLY A 166 -10.01 9.63 -15.18
N GLY A 167 -9.49 10.69 -15.82
CA GLY A 167 -10.04 12.05 -15.74
C GLY A 167 -9.56 12.88 -14.54
N TRP A 168 -8.57 12.41 -13.80
CA TRP A 168 -8.03 13.09 -12.62
C TRP A 168 -6.52 13.25 -12.69
N ARG A 169 -6.01 14.39 -12.22
CA ARG A 169 -4.61 14.57 -11.88
C ARG A 169 -4.49 14.54 -10.36
N ILE A 170 -3.86 13.50 -9.83
CA ILE A 170 -3.55 13.39 -8.40
C ILE A 170 -2.44 14.41 -8.08
N THR A 171 -2.66 15.21 -7.04
CA THR A 171 -1.75 16.27 -6.58
C THR A 171 -1.11 15.96 -5.24
N ALA A 172 -1.73 15.07 -4.45
CA ALA A 172 -1.13 14.56 -3.22
C ALA A 172 -1.70 13.18 -2.87
N ALA A 173 -0.91 12.37 -2.20
CA ALA A 173 -1.32 11.10 -1.60
C ALA A 173 -0.82 11.04 -0.16
N ASN A 174 -1.70 10.70 0.78
CA ASN A 174 -1.36 10.60 2.20
C ASN A 174 -1.87 9.27 2.77
N ILE A 175 -0.96 8.46 3.30
CA ILE A 175 -1.31 7.18 3.91
C ILE A 175 -1.95 7.42 5.28
N GLY A 176 -3.26 7.20 5.41
CA GLY A 176 -4.01 7.43 6.65
C GLY A 176 -3.96 6.25 7.61
N LEU A 177 -3.85 5.02 7.09
CA LEU A 177 -3.87 3.79 7.87
C LEU A 177 -2.95 2.74 7.26
N LEU A 178 -2.15 2.09 8.11
CA LEU A 178 -1.41 0.87 7.79
C LEU A 178 -2.10 -0.34 8.42
N VAL A 179 -2.09 -1.47 7.71
CA VAL A 179 -2.68 -2.72 8.19
C VAL A 179 -1.71 -3.86 7.92
N GLU A 180 -1.45 -4.64 8.97
CA GLU A 180 -0.65 -5.86 8.91
C GLU A 180 -1.49 -7.03 9.43
N VAL A 181 -1.57 -8.10 8.64
CA VAL A 181 -2.42 -9.26 8.83
C VAL A 181 -1.57 -10.50 8.88
N LYS A 182 -1.44 -11.10 10.07
CA LYS A 182 -0.80 -12.40 10.20
C LYS A 182 -1.78 -13.56 10.06
N SER A 183 -1.25 -14.69 9.62
CA SER A 183 -1.98 -15.98 9.65
C SER A 183 -2.61 -16.26 11.02
N PHE A 184 -3.80 -16.85 11.02
CA PHE A 184 -4.42 -17.30 12.27
C PHE A 184 -3.52 -18.31 13.00
N VAL A 185 -3.72 -18.48 14.31
CA VAL A 185 -2.97 -19.46 15.09
C VAL A 185 -3.47 -20.89 14.81
N SER A 186 -2.81 -21.91 15.37
CA SER A 186 -3.27 -23.28 15.16
C SER A 186 -4.74 -23.44 15.57
N ARG A 187 -5.54 -24.02 14.67
CA ARG A 187 -6.98 -24.25 14.86
C ARG A 187 -7.29 -25.30 15.92
N SER A 188 -6.30 -26.10 16.32
CA SER A 188 -6.44 -27.06 17.41
C SER A 188 -6.37 -26.41 18.79
N LEU A 189 -5.86 -25.18 18.89
CA LEU A 189 -5.76 -24.47 20.17
C LEU A 189 -7.14 -24.01 20.65
N THR A 190 -7.35 -24.06 21.96
CA THR A 190 -8.60 -23.61 22.58
C THR A 190 -8.33 -22.72 23.78
N SER A 191 -9.33 -21.92 24.17
CA SER A 191 -9.35 -21.18 25.44
C SER A 191 -8.08 -20.35 25.69
N ALA A 192 -7.40 -20.54 26.83
CA ALA A 192 -6.24 -19.76 27.24
C ALA A 192 -5.03 -19.92 26.30
N GLU A 193 -4.82 -21.11 25.73
CA GLU A 193 -3.72 -21.36 24.79
C GLU A 193 -3.95 -20.61 23.48
N LEU A 194 -5.20 -20.61 23.01
CA LEU A 194 -5.62 -19.85 21.84
C LEU A 194 -5.39 -18.35 22.07
N GLU A 195 -5.85 -17.81 23.21
CA GLU A 195 -5.66 -16.40 23.55
C GLU A 195 -4.17 -16.02 23.64
N LYS A 196 -3.35 -16.86 24.28
CA LYS A 196 -1.90 -16.65 24.37
C LYS A 196 -1.25 -16.60 23.00
N ALA A 197 -1.60 -17.55 22.12
CA ALA A 197 -1.04 -17.61 20.77
C ALA A 197 -1.49 -16.40 19.93
N ILE A 198 -2.77 -16.01 20.01
CA ILE A 198 -3.29 -14.82 19.30
C ILE A 198 -2.53 -13.58 19.75
N ARG A 199 -2.33 -13.39 21.07
CA ARG A 199 -1.57 -12.25 21.60
C ARG A 199 -0.14 -12.21 21.09
N ALA A 200 0.56 -13.34 21.13
CA ALA A 200 1.94 -13.41 20.65
C ALA A 200 2.06 -13.03 19.17
N ARG A 201 1.11 -13.47 18.34
CA ARG A 201 1.13 -13.15 16.91
C ARG A 201 0.64 -11.73 16.59
N ILE A 202 -0.28 -11.18 17.39
CA ILE A 202 -0.64 -9.76 17.34
C ILE A 202 0.58 -8.90 17.67
N THR A 203 1.38 -9.26 18.69
CA THR A 203 2.61 -8.53 19.01
C THR A 203 3.56 -8.48 17.81
N ALA A 204 3.75 -9.59 17.10
CA ALA A 204 4.58 -9.60 15.90
C ALA A 204 4.05 -8.64 14.80
N ALA A 205 2.72 -8.63 14.56
CA ALA A 205 2.11 -7.67 13.63
C ALA A 205 2.27 -6.21 14.08
N CYS A 206 2.17 -5.94 15.39
CA CYS A 206 2.42 -4.62 15.95
C CYS A 206 3.88 -4.18 15.72
N ASP A 207 4.85 -5.07 15.94
CA ASP A 207 6.28 -4.78 15.75
C ASP A 207 6.60 -4.47 14.28
N ASP A 208 5.98 -5.20 13.34
CA ASP A 208 6.11 -4.92 11.91
C ASP A 208 5.51 -3.55 11.53
N LEU A 209 4.32 -3.23 12.03
CA LEU A 209 3.68 -1.91 11.81
C LEU A 209 4.49 -0.75 12.39
N ILE A 210 5.17 -0.97 13.51
CA ILE A 210 6.04 0.03 14.12
C ILE A 210 7.22 0.35 13.20
N ARG A 211 7.86 -0.66 12.61
CA ARG A 211 8.94 -0.47 11.62
C ARG A 211 8.41 0.18 10.35
N GLN A 212 7.28 -0.29 9.85
CA GLN A 212 6.62 0.26 8.66
C GLN A 212 6.25 1.74 8.87
N ALA A 213 5.70 2.11 10.03
CA ALA A 213 5.42 3.52 10.34
C ALA A 213 6.71 4.37 10.37
N ALA A 214 7.82 3.82 10.87
CA ALA A 214 9.10 4.52 10.87
C ALA A 214 9.60 4.80 9.44
N TYR A 215 9.55 3.81 8.54
CA TYR A 215 9.86 4.01 7.11
C TYR A 215 8.96 5.08 6.48
N LEU A 216 7.65 5.02 6.73
CA LEU A 216 6.70 6.01 6.23
C LEU A 216 7.04 7.44 6.69
N PHE A 217 7.44 7.62 7.95
CA PHE A 217 7.84 8.92 8.47
C PHE A 217 9.21 9.39 7.95
N LEU A 218 10.12 8.47 7.63
CA LEU A 218 11.35 8.82 6.93
C LEU A 218 11.05 9.31 5.51
N GLN A 219 10.12 8.64 4.80
CA GLN A 219 9.74 8.98 3.43
C GLN A 219 8.97 10.31 3.35
N ASP A 220 8.11 10.57 4.33
CA ASP A 220 7.32 11.80 4.43
C ASP A 220 7.69 12.59 5.70
N PRO A 221 8.60 13.58 5.59
CA PRO A 221 9.03 14.41 6.71
C PRO A 221 7.90 15.21 7.36
N ASN A 222 6.84 15.52 6.62
CA ASN A 222 5.72 16.34 7.09
C ASN A 222 4.66 15.50 7.82
N LYS A 223 4.80 14.18 7.82
CA LYS A 223 3.85 13.29 8.46
C LYS A 223 4.16 13.09 9.94
N ASP A 224 3.22 13.54 10.77
CA ASP A 224 3.34 13.44 12.23
C ASP A 224 2.73 12.17 12.81
N SER A 225 1.80 11.53 12.11
CA SER A 225 1.15 10.32 12.61
C SER A 225 0.47 9.48 11.53
N VAL A 226 0.22 8.22 11.87
CA VAL A 226 -0.54 7.26 11.07
C VAL A 226 -1.38 6.36 11.98
N LEU A 227 -2.56 5.94 11.53
CA LEU A 227 -3.31 4.89 12.20
C LEU A 227 -2.70 3.53 11.83
N ALA A 228 -2.80 2.54 12.72
CA ALA A 228 -2.29 1.20 12.46
C ALA A 228 -3.28 0.13 12.96
N ILE A 229 -3.52 -0.92 12.17
CA ILE A 229 -4.28 -2.12 12.54
C ILE A 229 -3.35 -3.33 12.49
N ALA A 230 -3.19 -4.00 13.62
CA ALA A 230 -2.51 -5.29 13.72
C ALA A 230 -3.56 -6.41 13.81
N ALA A 231 -3.43 -7.44 12.96
CA ALA A 231 -4.42 -8.51 12.84
C ALA A 231 -3.81 -9.91 12.85
N VAL A 232 -4.59 -10.88 13.34
CA VAL A 232 -4.32 -12.32 13.34
C VAL A 232 -5.61 -13.04 12.95
N GLY A 233 -5.69 -13.45 11.69
CA GLY A 233 -6.96 -13.84 11.08
C GLY A 233 -8.05 -12.79 11.31
N GLN A 234 -9.15 -13.17 11.96
CA GLN A 234 -10.26 -12.23 12.27
C GLN A 234 -10.07 -11.43 13.57
N TRP A 235 -8.99 -11.61 14.32
CA TRP A 235 -8.75 -10.91 15.58
C TRP A 235 -7.81 -9.74 15.35
N TRP A 236 -8.05 -8.59 16.00
CA TRP A 236 -7.29 -7.39 15.73
C TRP A 236 -7.27 -6.39 16.88
N CYS A 237 -6.26 -5.53 16.86
CA CYS A 237 -6.18 -4.31 17.63
C CYS A 237 -5.73 -3.16 16.73
N ASN A 238 -5.76 -1.95 17.28
CA ASN A 238 -5.30 -0.77 16.58
C ASN A 238 -4.62 0.21 17.53
N THR A 239 -3.88 1.15 16.95
CA THR A 239 -3.34 2.31 17.64
C THR A 239 -3.21 3.49 16.66
N LYS A 240 -2.86 4.66 17.20
CA LYS A 240 -2.29 5.77 16.44
C LYS A 240 -0.80 5.80 16.78
N ILE A 241 0.04 5.73 15.76
CA ILE A 241 1.51 5.85 15.91
C ILE A 241 1.86 7.28 15.53
N ASN A 242 2.50 8.00 16.44
CA ASN A 242 3.03 9.34 16.16
C ASN A 242 4.52 9.22 15.82
N ARG A 243 5.04 10.17 15.04
CA ARG A 243 6.45 10.24 14.64
C ARG A 243 7.39 10.16 15.83
N GLY A 244 7.06 10.87 16.91
CA GLY A 244 7.83 10.86 18.15
C GLY A 244 7.90 9.49 18.83
N ASP A 245 6.90 8.63 18.67
CA ASP A 245 6.86 7.30 19.30
C ASP A 245 7.90 6.34 18.70
N VAL A 246 8.27 6.56 17.43
CA VAL A 246 9.17 5.68 16.66
C VAL A 246 10.48 6.37 16.25
N ASN A 247 10.78 7.55 16.79
CA ASN A 247 11.97 8.33 16.43
C ASN A 247 13.27 7.52 16.56
N HIS A 248 13.41 6.73 17.62
CA HIS A 248 14.58 5.87 17.81
C HIS A 248 14.72 4.81 16.69
N ILE A 249 13.62 4.28 16.18
CA ILE A 249 13.62 3.30 15.07
C ILE A 249 13.97 4.01 13.78
N MET A 250 13.42 5.21 13.56
CA MET A 250 13.77 6.03 12.40
C MET A 250 15.27 6.34 12.38
N GLN A 251 15.86 6.70 13.53
CA GLN A 251 17.30 6.90 13.67
C GLN A 251 18.08 5.61 13.36
N LEU A 252 17.65 4.45 13.85
CA LEU A 252 18.29 3.16 13.55
C LEU A 252 18.21 2.78 12.07
N LEU A 253 17.08 3.08 11.41
CA LEU A 253 16.89 2.82 9.99
C LEU A 253 17.71 3.77 9.13
N ALA A 254 17.75 5.06 9.47
CA ALA A 254 18.58 6.06 8.80
C ALA A 254 20.08 5.84 9.03
N ALA A 255 20.47 5.34 10.21
CA ALA A 255 21.86 5.04 10.59
C ALA A 255 22.45 3.79 9.94
N LYS A 256 21.70 3.08 9.08
CA LYS A 256 22.29 2.10 8.16
C LYS A 256 23.06 2.77 6.99
N ASP A 257 23.32 4.07 7.08
CA ASP A 257 24.50 4.74 6.54
C ASP A 257 25.76 4.32 7.35
N PRO A 258 26.81 3.75 6.72
CA PRO A 258 27.97 3.13 7.39
C PRO A 258 28.81 4.05 8.31
N LEU A 259 28.49 5.34 8.43
CA LEU A 259 29.22 6.31 9.26
C LEU A 259 28.54 6.67 10.59
N PHE A 260 27.32 6.20 10.88
CA PHE A 260 26.54 6.68 12.04
C PHE A 260 26.65 5.76 13.28
N GLN A 261 27.39 6.20 14.31
CA GLN A 261 27.42 5.55 15.63
C GLN A 261 26.70 6.42 16.67
N ILE A 262 25.66 5.92 17.35
CA ILE A 262 25.16 6.54 18.60
C ILE A 262 24.79 5.51 19.68
N ASN A 263 25.27 5.83 20.89
CA ASN A 263 25.04 5.20 22.19
C ASN A 263 23.56 5.20 22.63
N PHE A 264 23.13 4.09 23.22
CA PHE A 264 21.79 3.86 23.75
C PHE A 264 21.39 4.85 24.85
N GLY A 265 20.30 5.60 24.61
CA GLY A 265 19.50 6.27 25.65
C GLY A 265 18.25 5.44 25.99
N PRO A 266 17.81 5.36 27.25
CA PRO A 266 16.78 4.42 27.68
C PRO A 266 15.35 4.97 27.48
N ALA A 267 14.44 4.04 27.18
CA ALA A 267 12.97 4.11 27.20
C ALA A 267 12.28 4.34 25.85
N VAL A 268 12.11 3.25 25.09
CA VAL A 268 11.00 3.11 24.15
C VAL A 268 9.71 3.26 24.94
N VAL A 269 8.93 4.33 24.67
CA VAL A 269 7.59 4.46 25.26
C VAL A 269 6.74 3.34 24.65
N PRO A 270 6.21 2.40 25.46
CA PRO A 270 5.40 1.33 24.91
C PRO A 270 4.11 1.90 24.31
N LEU A 271 3.93 1.72 23.01
CA LEU A 271 2.71 2.12 22.31
C LEU A 271 1.49 1.43 22.93
N LYS A 272 0.45 2.23 23.20
CA LYS A 272 -0.78 1.76 23.82
C LYS A 272 -1.76 1.22 22.78
N TRP A 273 -1.59 -0.04 22.42
CA TRP A 273 -2.53 -0.76 21.56
C TRP A 273 -3.87 -1.00 22.26
N THR A 274 -4.96 -0.96 21.50
CA THR A 274 -6.29 -1.30 22.02
C THR A 274 -6.41 -2.80 22.34
N LYS A 275 -7.40 -3.17 23.17
CA LYS A 275 -7.68 -4.59 23.47
C LYS A 275 -8.02 -5.35 22.20
N VAL A 276 -7.51 -6.56 22.02
CA VAL A 276 -7.82 -7.41 20.86
C VAL A 276 -9.33 -7.72 20.81
N LEU A 277 -9.94 -7.54 19.65
CA LEU A 277 -11.35 -7.84 19.37
C LEU A 277 -11.46 -8.72 18.12
N ARG A 278 -12.54 -9.49 18.03
CA ARG A 278 -12.90 -10.24 16.82
C ARG A 278 -13.67 -9.35 15.86
N LEU A 279 -13.40 -9.42 14.56
CA LEU A 279 -14.19 -8.77 13.53
C LEU A 279 -15.67 -9.19 13.59
N GLY A 280 -16.56 -8.28 13.19
CA GLY A 280 -18.00 -8.53 13.08
C GLY A 280 -18.80 -8.48 14.39
N VAL A 281 -18.16 -8.28 15.55
CA VAL A 281 -18.87 -8.04 16.83
C VAL A 281 -19.11 -6.55 17.05
N ALA A 282 -20.15 -6.18 17.80
CA ALA A 282 -20.53 -4.77 17.98
C ALA A 282 -19.38 -3.86 18.49
N PRO A 283 -18.61 -4.23 19.54
CA PRO A 283 -17.44 -3.46 19.95
C PRO A 283 -16.37 -3.27 18.86
N SER A 284 -16.22 -4.25 17.95
CA SER A 284 -15.29 -4.15 16.82
C SER A 284 -15.80 -3.14 15.79
N ASN A 285 -17.10 -3.14 15.50
CA ASN A 285 -17.69 -2.20 14.56
C ASN A 285 -17.60 -0.76 15.11
N ASP A 286 -17.88 -0.55 16.40
CA ASP A 286 -17.75 0.79 17.01
C ASP A 286 -16.30 1.30 16.97
N ARG A 287 -15.32 0.39 17.06
CA ARG A 287 -13.91 0.73 16.88
C ARG A 287 -13.58 1.08 15.43
N LEU A 288 -14.07 0.31 14.45
CA LEU A 288 -13.93 0.65 13.03
C LEU A 288 -14.58 2.01 12.72
N ARG A 289 -15.71 2.35 13.35
CA ARG A 289 -16.34 3.68 13.24
C ARG A 289 -15.38 4.80 13.67
N THR A 290 -14.59 4.57 14.72
CA THR A 290 -13.63 5.55 15.21
C THR A 290 -12.49 5.76 14.21
N ILE A 291 -12.01 4.69 13.59
CA ILE A 291 -10.99 4.75 12.52
C ILE A 291 -11.56 5.46 11.29
N TYR A 292 -12.76 5.07 10.86
CA TYR A 292 -13.50 5.70 9.76
C TYR A 292 -13.63 7.22 9.94
N ASN A 293 -14.08 7.66 11.12
CA ASN A 293 -14.25 9.09 11.40
C ASN A 293 -12.92 9.85 11.30
N SER A 294 -11.82 9.25 11.79
CA SER A 294 -10.49 9.83 11.65
C SER A 294 -10.05 9.93 10.18
N LEU A 295 -10.23 8.87 9.39
CA LEU A 295 -9.88 8.87 7.96
C LEU A 295 -10.69 9.90 7.17
N LYS A 296 -11.99 10.01 7.45
CA LYS A 296 -12.88 10.99 6.83
C LYS A 296 -12.49 12.44 7.13
N SER A 297 -11.88 12.71 8.29
CA SER A 297 -11.47 14.06 8.68
C SER A 297 -10.18 14.56 8.01
N ILE A 298 -9.40 13.67 7.39
CA ILE A 298 -8.04 13.98 6.89
C ILE A 298 -8.04 14.71 5.53
N GLY A 299 -9.17 14.76 4.82
CA GLY A 299 -9.28 15.54 3.59
C GLY A 299 -10.50 15.13 2.79
N VAL A 300 -11.09 16.10 2.09
CA VAL A 300 -12.24 15.93 1.19
C VAL A 300 -11.76 16.37 -0.18
N LEU A 301 -11.70 15.47 -1.18
CA LEU A 301 -11.72 15.93 -2.56
C LEU A 301 -13.03 16.68 -2.76
N GLU A 302 -12.98 17.87 -3.34
CA GLU A 302 -14.19 18.48 -3.92
C GLU A 302 -14.75 17.45 -4.91
N THR A 303 -15.83 16.79 -4.51
CA THR A 303 -16.50 15.81 -5.35
C THR A 303 -17.01 16.60 -6.54
N PRO A 304 -16.66 16.24 -7.79
CA PRO A 304 -17.31 16.85 -8.93
C PRO A 304 -18.79 16.51 -8.76
N VAL A 305 -19.59 17.56 -8.62
CA VAL A 305 -21.03 17.44 -8.75
C VAL A 305 -21.26 16.85 -10.14
N ASP A 306 -21.99 15.73 -10.16
CA ASP A 306 -22.39 14.91 -11.32
C ASP A 306 -21.39 13.84 -11.80
N VAL A 307 -21.43 12.68 -11.13
CA VAL A 307 -21.15 11.34 -11.71
C VAL A 307 -22.41 10.51 -11.60
#